data_AF-A0A7V2NI84-F1
#
_entry.id   AF-A0A7V2NI84-F1
#
_cell.length_a   1.000
_cell.length_b   1.000
_cell.length_c   1.000
_cell.angle_alpha   90.00
_cell.angle_beta   90.00
_cell.angle_gamma   90.00
#
_symmetry.space_group_name_H-M   'P 1'
#
loop_
_entity.id
_entity.type
_entity.pdbx_description
1 polymer ?
#
loop_
_entity_poly.entity_id
_entity_poly.type
_entity_poly.pdbx_seq_one_letter_code
_entity_poly.pdbx_strand_id
1 'polypeptide(L)' 'PKVHLVITNAKAWMRGTLNRYPAKRYLERYLDEFAFRFNRRWKLETIFDKLLTRCLQTTTITLAELKA' A
#
# COMPACT_ATOMS: atom_id res chain seq x y z
N PRO A 1 -22.85 1.99 3.99
CA PRO A 1 -23.01 1.05 2.86
C PRO A 1 -21.89 1.25 1.81
N LYS A 2 -21.18 0.18 1.38
CA LYS A 2 -19.94 0.10 0.54
C LYS A 2 -18.66 -0.30 1.28
N VAL A 3 -18.62 -0.24 2.62
CA VAL A 3 -17.42 -0.65 3.41
C VAL A 3 -17.06 -2.12 3.16
N HIS A 4 -18.04 -3.01 3.08
CA HIS A 4 -17.81 -4.42 2.77
C HIS A 4 -17.16 -4.62 1.39
N LEU A 5 -17.43 -3.77 0.39
CA LEU A 5 -16.78 -3.83 -0.92
C LEU A 5 -15.32 -3.43 -0.84
N VAL A 6 -15.00 -2.39 -0.08
CA VAL A 6 -13.61 -1.96 0.15
C VAL A 6 -12.83 -3.07 0.86
N ILE A 7 -13.43 -3.72 1.87
CA ILE A 7 -12.83 -4.85 2.57
C ILE A 7 -12.60 -6.04 1.62
N THR A 8 -13.57 -6.38 0.78
CA THR A 8 -13.43 -7.46 -0.21
C THR A 8 -12.32 -7.16 -1.21
N ASN A 9 -12.23 -5.91 -1.70
CA ASN A 9 -11.17 -5.48 -2.60
C ASN A 9 -9.79 -5.52 -1.93
N ALA A 10 -9.68 -5.11 -0.68
CA ALA A 10 -8.43 -5.20 0.08
C ALA A 10 -7.98 -6.66 0.23
N LYS A 11 -8.91 -7.57 0.57
CA LYS A 11 -8.62 -9.01 0.67
C LYS A 11 -8.18 -9.62 -0.67
N ALA A 12 -8.86 -9.28 -1.76
CA ALA A 12 -8.50 -9.74 -3.10
C ALA A 12 -7.13 -9.22 -3.53
N TRP A 13 -6.87 -7.92 -3.30
CA TRP A 13 -5.59 -7.28 -3.59
C TRP A 13 -4.44 -7.92 -2.81
N MET A 14 -4.62 -8.16 -1.50
CA MET A 14 -3.62 -8.83 -0.68
C MET A 14 -3.32 -10.24 -1.18
N ARG A 15 -4.35 -11.03 -1.52
CA ARG A 15 -4.15 -12.40 -2.04
C ARG A 15 -3.47 -12.44 -3.40
N GLY A 16 -3.73 -11.45 -4.27
CA GLY A 16 -3.13 -11.39 -5.61
C GLY A 16 -1.73 -10.79 -5.64
N THR A 17 -1.46 -9.79 -4.79
CA THR A 17 -0.20 -9.04 -4.79
C THR A 17 0.83 -9.64 -3.83
N LEU A 18 0.39 -10.20 -2.71
CA LEU A 18 1.27 -10.78 -1.70
C LEU A 18 1.25 -12.30 -1.84
N ASN A 19 2.39 -12.88 -2.24
CA ASN A 19 2.56 -14.34 -2.31
C ASN A 19 2.49 -15.02 -0.93
N ARG A 20 2.59 -14.27 0.17
CA ARG A 20 2.52 -14.75 1.55
C ARG A 20 1.63 -13.85 2.39
N TYR A 21 0.98 -14.42 3.40
CA TYR A 21 0.25 -13.63 4.39
C TYR A 21 1.19 -12.60 5.04
N PRO A 22 0.82 -11.31 5.06
CA PRO A 22 1.68 -10.28 5.62
C PRO A 22 1.87 -10.55 7.12
N ALA A 23 3.11 -10.48 7.60
CA ALA A 23 3.34 -10.49 9.04
C ALA A 23 2.58 -9.32 9.67
N LYS A 24 1.92 -9.53 10.82
CA LYS A 24 1.09 -8.50 11.48
C LYS A 24 1.78 -7.13 11.58
N ARG A 25 3.08 -7.15 11.85
CA ARG A 25 3.97 -5.97 11.93
C ARG A 25 3.98 -5.09 10.67
N TYR A 26 3.79 -5.67 9.48
CA TYR A 26 3.80 -4.92 8.22
C TYR A 26 2.39 -4.60 7.72
N LEU A 27 1.34 -5.04 8.43
CA LEU A 27 -0.04 -4.94 7.98
C LEU A 27 -0.45 -3.49 7.73
N GLU A 28 -0.09 -2.57 8.62
CA GLU A 28 -0.41 -1.15 8.49
C GLU A 28 0.20 -0.55 7.21
N ARG A 29 1.48 -0.84 6.94
CA ARG A 29 2.16 -0.39 5.70
C ARG A 29 1.48 -0.92 4.44
N TYR A 30 1.01 -2.17 4.45
CA TYR A 30 0.25 -2.73 3.32
C TYR A 30 -1.13 -2.08 3.16
N LEU A 31 -1.79 -1.70 4.26
CA LEU A 31 -3.06 -0.97 4.21
C LEU A 31 -2.86 0.44 3.66
N ASP A 32 -1.76 1.11 4.01
CA ASP A 32 -1.41 2.42 3.45
C ASP A 32 -1.16 2.35 1.94
N GLU A 33 -0.45 1.31 1.47
CA GLU A 33 -0.24 1.09 0.03
C GLU A 33 -1.59 0.82 -0.67
N PHE A 34 -2.43 -0.03 -0.09
CA PHE A 34 -3.76 -0.30 -0.63
C PHE A 34 -4.57 0.99 -0.73
N ALA A 35 -4.61 1.80 0.32
CA ALA A 35 -5.33 3.08 0.31
C ALA A 35 -4.77 4.05 -0.75
N PHE A 36 -3.45 4.12 -0.87
CA PHE A 36 -2.78 4.94 -1.89
C PHE A 36 -3.21 4.57 -3.31
N ARG A 37 -3.22 3.26 -3.62
CA ARG A 37 -3.64 2.71 -4.92
C ARG A 37 -5.15 2.84 -5.14
N PHE A 38 -5.95 2.52 -4.12
CA PHE A 38 -7.41 2.58 -4.18
C PHE A 38 -7.92 3.99 -4.48
N ASN A 39 -7.33 5.01 -3.84
CA ASN A 39 -7.67 6.41 -4.06
C ASN A 39 -7.28 6.93 -5.46
N ARG A 40 -6.34 6.25 -6.13
CA ARG A 40 -5.80 6.64 -7.46
C ARG A 40 -6.17 5.68 -8.58
N ARG A 41 -7.06 4.72 -8.33
CA ARG A 41 -7.43 3.67 -9.31
C ARG A 41 -8.02 4.20 -10.62
N TRP A 42 -8.45 5.46 -10.65
CA TRP A 42 -8.99 6.14 -11.83
C TRP A 42 -8.03 7.15 -12.48
N LYS A 43 -6.81 7.29 -11.92
CA LYS A 43 -5.78 8.25 -12.35
C LYS A 43 -4.40 7.59 -12.30
N LEU A 44 -4.26 6.48 -13.02
CA LEU A 44 -3.08 5.61 -12.97
C LEU A 44 -1.83 6.34 -13.45
N GLU A 45 -1.97 7.22 -14.43
CA GLU A 45 -0.92 8.07 -14.98
C GLU A 45 -0.24 8.93 -13.91
N THR A 46 -0.97 9.33 -12.87
CA THR A 46 -0.43 10.19 -11.80
C THR A 46 0.33 9.43 -10.71
N ILE A 47 0.29 8.08 -10.72
CA ILE A 47 0.89 7.28 -9.65
C ILE A 47 2.40 7.44 -9.63
N PHE A 48 3.05 7.42 -10.78
CA PHE A 48 4.50 7.50 -10.88
C PHE A 48 5.04 8.81 -10.31
N ASP A 49 4.53 9.96 -10.78
CA ASP A 49 4.98 11.28 -10.34
C ASP A 49 4.76 11.49 -8.83
N LYS A 50 3.60 11.02 -8.32
CA LYS A 50 3.28 11.12 -6.89
C LYS A 50 4.17 10.21 -6.05
N LEU A 51 4.52 9.02 -6.55
CA LEU A 51 5.42 8.12 -5.86
C LEU A 51 6.83 8.72 -5.79
N LEU A 52 7.34 9.21 -6.92
CA LEU A 52 8.64 9.88 -6.99
C LEU A 52 8.72 11.08 -6.03
N THR A 53 7.70 11.94 -6.04
CA THR A 53 7.60 13.08 -5.12
C THR A 53 7.66 12.65 -3.66
N ARG A 54 6.93 11.59 -3.28
CA ARG A 54 6.93 11.08 -1.91
C ARG A 54 8.26 10.44 -1.52
N CYS A 55 8.91 9.73 -2.43
CA CYS A 55 10.24 9.16 -2.20
C CYS A 55 11.27 10.26 -1.92
N LEU A 56 11.20 11.39 -2.63
CA LEU A 56 12.09 12.53 -2.40
C LEU A 56 11.79 13.26 -1.08
N GLN A 57 10.53 13.25 -0.63
CA GLN A 57 10.09 13.92 0.60
C GLN A 57 10.29 13.06 1.87
N THR A 58 10.39 11.74 1.72
CA THR A 58 10.45 10.81 2.85
C THR A 58 11.91 10.50 3.20
N THR A 59 12.23 10.49 4.49
CA THR A 59 13.55 10.07 4.96
C THR A 59 13.76 8.59 4.64
N THR A 60 14.94 8.26 4.11
CA THR A 60 15.30 6.87 3.81
C THR A 60 15.40 6.07 5.11
N ILE A 61 14.72 4.93 5.16
CA ILE A 61 14.81 3.97 6.27
C ILE A 61 15.77 2.84 5.92
N THR A 62 16.56 2.41 6.88
CA THR A 62 17.44 1.25 6.75
C THR A 62 16.67 -0.06 6.91
N LEU A 63 17.22 -1.16 6.40
CA LEU A 63 16.62 -2.49 6.57
C LEU A 63 16.53 -2.90 8.06
N ALA A 64 17.48 -2.44 8.89
CA ALA A 64 17.47 -2.68 10.33
C ALA A 64 16.27 -2.00 10.98
N GLU A 65 16.03 -0.72 10.68
CA GLU A 65 14.86 0.03 11.17
C GLU A 65 13.54 -0.53 10.64
N LEU A 66 13.52 -1.04 9.40
CA LEU A 66 12.34 -1.70 8.84
C LEU A 66 12.00 -3.01 9.58
N LYS A 67 13.01 -3.70 10.12
CA LYS A 67 12.90 -4.98 10.84
C LYS A 67 12.88 -4.86 12.37
N ALA A 68 13.18 -3.69 12.93
CA ALA A 68 13.14 -3.35 14.37
C ALA A 68 11.72 -3.03 14.85
#